data_AF-A0A2T0KCX2-F1
#
_entry.id   AF-A0A2T0KCX2-F1
#
_cell.length_a   1.000
_cell.length_b   1.000
_cell.length_c   1.000
_cell.angle_alpha   90.00
_cell.angle_beta   90.00
_cell.angle_gamma   90.00
#
_symmetry.space_group_name_H-M   'P 1'
#
loop_
_entity.id
_entity.type
_entity.pdbx_description
1 polymer ?
#
loop_
_entity_poly.entity_id
_entity_poly.type
_entity_poly.pdbx_seq_one_letter_code
_entity_poly.pdbx_strand_id
1 'polypeptide(L)'
;MTRALPARLAAAIGAAGIAVHLALAGAHAGHAPAFLAGLGALALVCVPCGVSLWRRPGDRAAWVTLLALSAIMMVLHLGMDPEGPMLAVVLAVPGLQVLLGAAALVVRVKHTE
;
A
#
# COMPACT_ATOMS: atom_id res chain seq x y z
N MET A 1 1.97 -18.27 14.66
CA MET A 1 2.42 -16.87 14.42
C MET A 1 2.72 -16.57 12.95
N THR A 2 3.23 -17.52 12.16
CA THR A 2 3.60 -17.34 10.74
C THR A 2 2.47 -16.83 9.83
N ARG A 3 1.22 -17.21 10.08
CA ARG A 3 0.05 -16.78 9.28
C ARG A 3 -0.27 -15.28 9.37
N ALA A 4 0.13 -14.59 10.45
CA ALA A 4 -0.14 -13.17 10.63
C ALA A 4 1.01 -12.27 10.11
N LEU A 5 2.18 -12.86 9.86
CA LEU A 5 3.37 -12.14 9.44
C LEU A 5 3.18 -11.41 8.09
N PRO A 6 2.57 -12.00 7.05
CA PRO A 6 2.36 -11.31 5.76
C PRO A 6 1.47 -10.08 5.90
N ALA A 7 0.40 -10.16 6.70
CA ALA A 7 -0.50 -9.04 6.94
C ALA A 7 0.20 -7.91 7.70
N ARG A 8 0.98 -8.25 8.74
CA ARG A 8 1.74 -7.27 9.51
C ARG A 8 2.80 -6.58 8.66
N LEU A 9 3.53 -7.34 7.84
CA LEU A 9 4.49 -6.78 6.90
C LEU A 9 3.81 -5.86 5.88
N ALA A 10 2.72 -6.31 5.25
CA ALA A 10 1.99 -5.52 4.26
C ALA A 10 1.46 -4.20 4.85
N ALA A 11 0.95 -4.24 6.08
CA ALA A 11 0.50 -3.06 6.81
C ALA A 11 1.65 -2.13 7.21
N ALA A 12 2.79 -2.67 7.67
CA ALA A 12 3.98 -1.88 7.99
C ALA A 12 4.57 -1.18 6.75
N ILE A 13 4.67 -1.90 5.64
CA ILE A 13 5.12 -1.37 4.34
C ILE A 13 4.16 -0.26 3.87
N GLY A 14 2.84 -0.48 3.99
CA GLY A 14 1.84 0.54 3.66
C GLY A 14 1.96 1.79 4.51
N ALA A 15 2.17 1.63 5.83
CA ALA A 15 2.37 2.75 6.74
C ALA A 15 3.64 3.56 6.41
N ALA A 16 4.75 2.88 6.07
CA ALA A 16 5.98 3.52 5.64
C ALA A 16 5.76 4.35 4.34
N GLY A 17 5.05 3.79 3.36
CA GLY A 17 4.72 4.50 2.12
C GLY A 17 3.86 5.76 2.37
N ILE A 18 2.88 5.69 3.27
CA ILE A 18 2.06 6.86 3.67
C ILE A 18 2.93 7.93 4.32
N ALA A 19 3.83 7.55 5.23
CA ALA A 19 4.73 8.49 5.89
C ALA A 19 5.65 9.21 4.90
N VAL A 20 6.19 8.49 3.91
CA VAL A 20 7.01 9.09 2.84
C VAL A 20 6.21 10.08 2.01
N HIS A 21 4.99 9.72 1.58
CA HIS A 21 4.14 10.63 0.82
C HIS A 21 3.79 11.89 1.62
N LEU A 22 3.45 11.76 2.91
CA LEU A 22 3.13 12.91 3.76
C LEU A 22 4.35 13.81 4.01
N ALA A 23 5.54 13.23 4.18
CA ALA A 23 6.78 14.00 4.33
C ALA A 23 7.10 14.80 3.05
N LEU A 24 6.98 14.16 1.88
CA LEU A 24 7.15 14.83 0.58
C LEU A 24 6.09 15.90 0.35
N ALA A 25 4.83 15.64 0.71
CA ALA A 25 3.76 16.61 0.61
C ALA A 25 4.03 17.84 1.49
N GLY A 26 4.45 17.63 2.74
CA GLY A 26 4.78 18.69 3.68
C GLY A 26 5.91 19.59 3.19
N ALA A 27 6.94 19.01 2.55
CA ALA A 27 8.02 19.77 1.93
C ALA A 27 7.55 20.68 0.78
N HIS A 28 6.41 20.38 0.15
CA HIS A 28 5.85 21.13 -0.98
C HIS A 28 4.54 21.87 -0.64
N ALA A 29 4.17 21.93 0.64
CA ALA A 29 2.89 22.48 1.09
C ALA A 29 2.67 23.94 0.67
N GLY A 30 3.75 24.73 0.59
CA GLY A 30 3.71 26.15 0.21
C GLY A 30 3.49 26.40 -1.29
N HIS A 31 3.72 25.40 -2.15
CA HIS A 31 3.68 25.55 -3.61
C HIS A 31 2.57 24.74 -4.28
N ALA A 32 2.10 23.65 -3.65
CA ALA A 32 1.10 22.76 -4.23
C ALA A 32 0.05 22.30 -3.18
N PRO A 33 -0.82 23.20 -2.70
CA PRO A 33 -1.80 22.88 -1.64
C PRO A 33 -2.83 21.82 -2.07
N ALA A 34 -3.18 21.77 -3.37
CA ALA A 34 -4.07 20.74 -3.91
C ALA A 34 -3.45 19.33 -3.84
N PHE A 35 -2.13 19.22 -4.05
CA PHE A 35 -1.40 17.96 -3.95
C PHE A 35 -1.38 17.44 -2.51
N LEU A 36 -1.17 18.35 -1.54
CA LEU A 36 -1.24 18.05 -0.12
C LEU A 36 -2.64 17.56 0.30
N ALA A 37 -3.71 18.21 -0.18
CA ALA A 37 -5.08 17.80 0.08
C ALA A 37 -5.39 16.40 -0.50
N GLY A 38 -4.93 16.14 -1.74
CA GLY A 38 -5.06 14.83 -2.38
C GLY A 38 -4.35 13.72 -1.61
N LEU A 39 -3.10 13.96 -1.18
CA LEU A 39 -2.36 13.01 -0.36
C LEU A 39 -2.93 12.83 1.05
N GLY A 40 -3.47 13.89 1.64
CA GLY A 40 -4.22 13.80 2.91
C GLY A 40 -5.46 12.93 2.78
N ALA A 41 -6.26 13.12 1.73
CA ALA A 41 -7.42 12.29 1.45
C ALA A 41 -7.03 10.83 1.19
N LEU A 42 -5.95 10.59 0.43
CA LEU A 42 -5.43 9.25 0.20
C LEU A 42 -5.00 8.57 1.50
N ALA A 43 -4.32 9.29 2.40
CA ALA A 43 -3.94 8.78 3.72
C ALA A 43 -5.16 8.37 4.56
N LEU A 44 -6.25 9.14 4.52
CA LEU A 44 -7.51 8.81 5.23
C LEU A 44 -8.14 7.50 4.75
N VAL A 45 -7.96 7.14 3.47
CA VAL A 45 -8.45 5.87 2.91
C VAL A 45 -7.49 4.71 3.21
N CYS A 46 -6.19 4.96 3.12
CA CYS A 46 -5.16 3.92 3.22
C CYS A 46 -4.86 3.50 4.67
N VAL A 47 -4.92 4.41 5.65
CA VAL A 47 -4.64 4.10 7.06
C VAL A 47 -5.63 3.08 7.65
N PRO A 48 -6.97 3.24 7.51
CA PRO A 48 -7.92 2.24 8.00
C PRO A 48 -7.72 0.85 7.39
N CYS A 49 -7.33 0.77 6.13
CA CYS A 49 -7.04 -0.50 5.46
C CYS A 49 -5.85 -1.21 6.11
N GLY A 50 -4.74 -0.49 6.36
CA GLY A 50 -3.58 -1.03 7.06
C GLY A 50 -3.89 -1.47 8.50
N VAL A 51 -4.67 -0.65 9.23
CA VAL A 51 -5.11 -0.97 10.60
C VAL A 51 -6.02 -2.21 10.61
N SER A 52 -6.95 -2.32 9.66
CA SER A 52 -7.83 -3.48 9.52
C SER A 52 -7.01 -4.75 9.25
N LEU A 53 -6.08 -4.70 8.31
CA LEU A 53 -5.19 -5.82 7.99
C LEU A 53 -4.33 -6.24 9.18
N TRP A 54 -3.84 -5.28 9.98
CA TRP A 54 -3.04 -5.54 11.17
C TRP A 54 -3.85 -6.21 12.28
N ARG A 55 -5.08 -5.72 12.54
CA ARG A 55 -5.97 -6.23 13.58
C ARG A 55 -6.63 -7.56 13.17
N ARG A 56 -6.95 -7.70 11.89
CA ARG A 56 -7.68 -8.82 11.30
C ARG A 56 -6.91 -9.34 10.08
N PRO A 57 -5.75 -10.01 10.28
CA PRO A 57 -4.99 -10.62 9.18
C PRO A 57 -5.82 -11.69 8.43
N GLY A 58 -6.89 -12.13 9.10
CA GLY A 58 -8.01 -12.98 8.69
C GLY A 58 -8.91 -12.44 7.57
N ASP A 59 -8.96 -11.13 7.32
CA ASP A 59 -10.05 -10.53 6.55
C ASP A 59 -9.78 -10.48 5.04
N ARG A 60 -10.59 -11.19 4.24
CA ARG A 60 -10.48 -11.22 2.77
C ARG A 60 -10.79 -9.85 2.16
N ALA A 61 -11.76 -9.11 2.68
CA ALA A 61 -12.14 -7.82 2.13
C ALA A 61 -10.99 -6.80 2.27
N ALA A 62 -10.29 -6.84 3.41
CA ALA A 62 -9.11 -6.00 3.64
C ALA A 62 -7.97 -6.33 2.66
N TRP A 63 -7.72 -7.63 2.38
CA TRP A 63 -6.73 -8.04 1.37
C TRP A 63 -7.09 -7.62 -0.05
N VAL A 64 -8.36 -7.77 -0.46
CA VAL A 64 -8.82 -7.34 -1.79
C VAL A 64 -8.67 -5.82 -1.93
N THR A 65 -9.05 -5.07 -0.90
CA THR A 65 -8.91 -3.61 -0.89
C THR A 65 -7.45 -3.18 -0.99
N LEU A 66 -6.55 -3.83 -0.22
CA LEU A 66 -5.12 -3.59 -0.31
C LEU A 66 -4.58 -3.82 -1.73
N LEU A 67 -4.95 -4.94 -2.35
CA LEU A 67 -4.52 -5.26 -3.72
C LEU A 67 -5.04 -4.24 -4.74
N ALA A 68 -6.31 -3.85 -4.63
CA ALA A 68 -6.90 -2.84 -5.51
C ALA A 68 -6.18 -1.49 -5.38
N LEU A 69 -5.94 -1.04 -4.14
CA LEU A 69 -5.20 0.20 -3.89
C LEU A 69 -3.75 0.11 -4.39
N SER A 70 -3.08 -1.03 -4.17
CA SER A 70 -1.71 -1.24 -4.65
C SER A 70 -1.63 -1.17 -6.17
N ALA A 71 -2.61 -1.76 -6.87
CA ALA A 71 -2.70 -1.70 -8.33
C ALA A 71 -2.97 -0.27 -8.83
N ILE A 72 -3.91 0.46 -8.22
CA ILE A 72 -4.18 1.86 -8.53
C ILE A 72 -2.91 2.70 -8.34
N MET A 73 -2.23 2.55 -7.20
CA MET A 73 -0.99 3.27 -6.92
C MET A 73 0.10 2.92 -7.93
N MET A 74 0.21 1.66 -8.35
CA MET A 74 1.18 1.26 -9.36
C MET A 74 0.92 1.96 -10.70
N VAL A 75 -0.35 2.02 -11.14
CA VAL A 75 -0.74 2.76 -12.36
C VAL A 75 -0.45 4.25 -12.24
N LEU A 76 -0.77 4.87 -11.10
CA LEU A 76 -0.49 6.29 -10.87
C LEU A 76 1.01 6.59 -10.94
N HIS A 77 1.85 5.77 -10.30
CA HIS A 77 3.29 5.95 -10.37
C HIS A 77 3.84 5.73 -11.78
N LEU A 78 3.34 4.74 -12.53
CA LEU A 78 3.74 4.54 -13.92
C LEU A 78 3.31 5.71 -14.83
N GLY A 79 2.12 6.28 -14.61
CA GLY A 79 1.63 7.44 -15.36
C GLY A 79 2.43 8.72 -15.13
N MET A 80 3.27 8.77 -14.09
CA MET A 80 4.24 9.84 -13.85
C MET A 80 5.54 9.69 -14.64
N ASP A 81 5.67 8.62 -15.44
CA ASP A 81 6.83 8.28 -16.26
C ASP A 81 8.19 8.34 -15.50
N PRO A 82 8.33 7.61 -14.37
CA PRO A 82 9.55 7.62 -13.60
C PRO A 82 10.65 6.84 -14.33
N GLU A 83 11.86 7.40 -14.41
CA GLU A 83 12.98 6.79 -15.12
C GLU A 83 14.06 6.19 -14.20
N GLY A 84 14.80 5.20 -14.72
CA GLY A 84 16.00 4.68 -14.10
C GLY A 84 15.78 4.09 -12.69
N PRO A 85 16.66 4.37 -11.71
CA PRO A 85 16.53 3.86 -10.34
C PRO A 85 15.22 4.28 -9.66
N MET A 86 14.63 5.41 -10.05
CA MET A 86 13.41 5.93 -9.44
C MET A 86 12.21 5.04 -9.75
N LEU A 87 12.12 4.51 -10.97
CA LEU A 87 11.10 3.52 -11.37
C LEU A 87 11.09 2.33 -10.41
N ALA A 88 12.27 1.76 -10.13
CA ALA A 88 12.39 0.61 -9.25
C ALA A 88 11.91 0.93 -7.83
N VAL A 89 12.26 2.12 -7.31
CA VAL A 89 11.88 2.54 -5.95
C VAL A 89 10.37 2.76 -5.82
N VAL A 90 9.75 3.47 -6.76
CA VAL A 90 8.31 3.77 -6.67
C VAL A 90 7.44 2.53 -6.88
N LEU A 91 7.95 1.53 -7.61
CA LEU A 91 7.25 0.25 -7.82
C LEU A 91 7.53 -0.79 -6.73
N ALA A 92 8.61 -0.66 -5.95
CA ALA A 92 8.98 -1.64 -4.94
C ALA A 92 7.88 -1.84 -3.89
N VAL A 93 7.30 -0.75 -3.39
CA VAL A 93 6.24 -0.78 -2.36
C VAL A 93 4.95 -1.44 -2.86
N PRO A 94 4.29 -0.95 -3.94
CA PRO A 94 3.08 -1.59 -4.44
C PRO A 94 3.34 -3.02 -4.95
N GLY A 95 4.50 -3.28 -5.58
CA GLY A 95 4.88 -4.62 -6.01
C GLY A 95 4.99 -5.61 -4.84
N LEU A 96 5.64 -5.20 -3.75
CA LEU A 96 5.75 -6.03 -2.55
C LEU A 96 4.39 -6.27 -1.87
N GLN A 97 3.51 -5.26 -1.84
CA GLN A 97 2.15 -5.43 -1.33
C GLN A 97 1.31 -6.39 -2.18
N VAL A 98 1.46 -6.35 -3.51
CA VAL A 98 0.81 -7.30 -4.43
C VAL A 98 1.32 -8.72 -4.19
N LEU A 99 2.64 -8.92 -4.09
CA LEU A 99 3.23 -10.23 -3.82
C LEU A 99 2.77 -10.81 -2.47
N LEU A 100 2.76 -9.98 -1.41
CA LEU A 100 2.27 -10.39 -0.09
C LEU A 100 0.77 -10.73 -0.10
N GLY A 101 -0.05 -9.94 -0.81
CA GLY A 101 -1.47 -10.21 -0.95
C GLY A 101 -1.77 -11.47 -1.76
N ALA A 102 -1.07 -11.69 -2.87
CA ALA A 102 -1.21 -12.90 -3.68
C ALA A 102 -0.80 -14.15 -2.87
N ALA A 103 0.34 -14.11 -2.17
CA ALA A 103 0.78 -15.21 -1.31
C ALA A 103 -0.25 -15.50 -0.20
N ALA A 104 -0.78 -14.46 0.46
CA ALA A 104 -1.78 -14.62 1.52
C ALA A 104 -3.10 -15.23 1.01
N LEU A 105 -3.51 -14.93 -0.23
CA LEU A 105 -4.70 -15.51 -0.85
C LEU A 105 -4.47 -16.97 -1.27
N VAL A 106 -3.34 -17.29 -1.89
CA VAL A 106 -3.00 -18.66 -2.32
C VAL A 106 -2.88 -19.61 -1.13
N VAL A 107 -2.25 -19.17 -0.02
CA VAL A 107 -2.12 -19.99 1.20
C VAL A 107 -3.49 -20.31 1.82
N ARG A 108 -4.48 -19.43 1.67
CA ARG A 108 -5.84 -19.69 2.18
C ARG A 108 -6.60 -20.72 1.36
N VAL A 109 -6.48 -20.66 0.04
CA VAL A 109 -7.16 -21.60 -0.87
C VAL A 109 -6.72 -23.04 -0.60
N LYS A 110 -5.43 -23.27 -0.37
CA LYS A 110 -4.87 -24.60 -0.05
C LYS A 110 -5.31 -25.21 1.29
N HIS A 111 -5.97 -24.45 2.16
CA HIS A 111 -6.41 -24.90 3.48
C HIS A 111 -7.94 -25.07 3.59
N THR A 112 -8.67 -24.76 2.52
CA THR A 112 -10.13 -24.97 2.43
C THR A 112 -10.50 -26.22 1.63
N GLU A 113 -9.51 -26.93 1.12
CA GLU A 113 -9.60 -28.28 0.52
C GLU A 113 -9.18 -29.32 1.56
#